data_AF-Q0CMY9-F1
#
_entry.id   AF-Q0CMY9-F1
#
_cell.length_a   1.000
_cell.length_b   1.000
_cell.length_c   1.000
_cell.angle_alpha   90.00
_cell.angle_beta   90.00
_cell.angle_gamma   90.00
#
_symmetry.space_group_name_H-M   'P 1'
#
loop_
_entity.id
_entity.type
_entity.pdbx_description
1 polymer ?
#
loop_
_entity_poly.entity_id
_entity_poly.type
_entity_poly.pdbx_seq_one_letter_code
_entity_poly.pdbx_strand_id
1 'polypeptide(L)'
;MEWASKWSSAKRRRRTAVFRILLLVLIVWFCYDTAIHRSQARQNTANAANAAVGESTTDSSLESDDSSSLQKIPRQKSDDRQLQAALHPPHDVKATGVAAVDPPRRIDLRDALHRILTLLPDELHVRDLLRPIAGTGEERLREMGLRTRSFRTLFEAWEDLHTFAGPEAMYVRDDMITYIRNHPELASSLQTDMPQLVRSYETYRMVITRLSMLLFPWTAPYFSDHTLLHSQLYSGGRGLVFSAGDAQAPFLLTSIPSIRRLGCDLPIEVLYLGDGDLSEDFRSDLESLPGVITRDLSQMVNDSGWTLAGWAGKPFAILLSSFREVIFIDADSLFFQNPEMLFEDPAYVKTGALFFKDRLMMPEAKKRWLQRIIPKPISKNVVQSRLWTGESGHMQESGVVVVDKWKHFVALLLVTRMNGPDRDGDASVGKVGVYDMVYGDKETFWLGWELAGDTGYAFHDGDAGIMGVLEPSTSPGNTVNDNDTSSNQPDEVSIQSQAESANYTICGPQLLHLDRDGKPLWFNGWLLPNKFAEHKHQKPADFEAYLREPREIGDPGAWQLHENNICCLTSTTMAEFSDVERDTLGMILEYGRHSGALKAGKK
;
A
#
# COMPACT_ATOMS: atom_id res chain seq x y z
N MET A 1 15.98 -29.10 59.97
CA MET A 1 15.92 -27.89 59.10
C MET A 1 17.17 -27.70 58.22
N GLU A 2 17.91 -28.76 57.83
CA GLU A 2 19.14 -28.61 57.00
C GLU A 2 19.11 -29.27 55.62
N TRP A 3 18.06 -30.04 55.29
CA TRP A 3 17.97 -30.71 53.98
C TRP A 3 17.37 -29.84 52.86
N ALA A 4 16.48 -28.89 53.20
CA ALA A 4 15.84 -28.00 52.21
C ALA A 4 16.77 -26.89 51.66
N SER A 5 17.85 -26.57 52.38
CA SER A 5 18.82 -25.53 51.99
C SER A 5 19.79 -26.00 50.89
N LYS A 6 20.21 -27.27 50.89
CA LYS A 6 21.14 -27.81 49.88
C LYS A 6 20.50 -28.02 48.51
N TRP A 7 19.18 -28.24 48.45
CA TRP A 7 18.45 -28.46 47.19
C TRP A 7 18.20 -27.17 46.38
N SER A 8 18.04 -26.01 47.04
CA SER A 8 17.83 -24.73 46.36
C SER A 8 19.13 -24.16 45.76
N SER A 9 20.27 -24.40 46.40
CA SER A 9 21.61 -24.00 45.94
C SER A 9 22.03 -24.68 44.62
N ALA A 10 21.75 -25.98 44.49
CA ALA A 10 22.09 -26.75 43.28
C ALA A 10 21.25 -26.34 42.05
N LYS A 11 19.97 -26.01 42.25
CA LYS A 11 19.05 -25.56 41.19
C LYS A 11 19.39 -24.15 40.69
N ARG A 12 19.86 -23.28 41.60
CA ARG A 12 20.34 -21.92 41.26
C ARG A 12 21.64 -21.97 40.47
N ARG A 13 22.61 -22.80 40.88
CA ARG A 13 23.88 -23.00 40.14
C ARG A 13 23.67 -23.58 38.73
N ARG A 14 22.73 -24.52 38.55
CA ARG A 14 22.38 -25.05 37.20
C ARG A 14 21.73 -23.99 36.30
N ARG A 15 20.83 -23.15 36.82
CA ARG A 15 20.23 -22.05 36.04
C ARG A 15 21.25 -20.99 35.63
N THR A 16 22.19 -20.64 36.50
CA THR A 16 23.27 -19.69 36.16
C THR A 16 24.26 -20.28 35.15
N ALA A 17 24.52 -21.59 35.19
CA ALA A 17 25.35 -22.27 34.19
C ALA A 17 24.67 -22.31 32.81
N VAL A 18 23.39 -22.65 32.74
CA VAL A 18 22.61 -22.65 31.49
C VAL A 18 22.53 -21.25 30.88
N PHE A 19 22.34 -20.21 31.70
CA PHE A 19 22.31 -18.83 31.23
C PHE A 19 23.67 -18.37 30.68
N ARG A 20 24.79 -18.78 31.30
CA ARG A 20 26.14 -18.49 30.80
C ARG A 20 26.45 -19.21 29.49
N ILE A 21 25.95 -20.43 29.32
CA ILE A 21 26.10 -21.19 28.05
C ILE A 21 25.28 -20.53 26.95
N LEU A 22 24.03 -20.13 27.20
CA LEU A 22 23.20 -19.41 26.24
C LEU A 22 23.81 -18.07 25.82
N LEU A 23 24.39 -17.33 26.78
CA LEU A 23 25.09 -16.07 26.48
C LEU A 23 26.34 -16.30 25.63
N LEU A 24 27.11 -17.36 25.89
CA LEU A 24 28.26 -17.73 25.07
C LEU A 24 27.86 -18.16 23.65
N VAL A 25 26.75 -18.89 23.50
CA VAL A 25 26.22 -19.26 22.17
C VAL A 25 25.77 -18.03 21.40
N LEU A 26 25.11 -17.06 22.04
CA LEU A 26 24.72 -15.80 21.42
C LEU A 26 25.92 -14.95 21.01
N ILE A 27 26.97 -14.90 21.83
CA ILE A 27 28.21 -14.17 21.49
C ILE A 27 28.92 -14.86 20.32
N VAL A 28 29.01 -16.18 20.31
CA VAL A 28 29.63 -16.93 19.19
C VAL A 28 28.81 -16.76 17.90
N TRP A 29 27.48 -16.80 17.99
CA TRP A 29 26.59 -16.55 16.86
C TRP A 29 26.76 -15.12 16.33
N PHE A 30 26.80 -14.11 17.20
CA PHE A 30 27.05 -12.72 16.82
C PHE A 30 28.44 -12.52 16.19
N CYS A 31 29.48 -13.16 16.74
CA CYS A 31 30.82 -13.13 16.16
C CYS A 31 30.89 -13.84 14.79
N TYR A 32 30.12 -14.91 14.60
CA TYR A 32 30.04 -15.63 13.33
C TYR A 32 29.29 -14.81 12.27
N ASP A 33 28.15 -14.23 12.64
CA ASP A 33 27.32 -13.39 11.77
C ASP A 33 28.06 -12.12 11.33
N THR A 34 28.73 -11.44 12.27
CA THR A 34 29.58 -10.28 11.95
C THR A 34 30.80 -10.64 11.10
N ALA A 35 31.35 -11.86 11.23
CA ALA A 35 32.43 -12.33 10.37
C ALA A 35 31.95 -12.64 8.94
N ILE A 36 30.76 -13.22 8.78
CA ILE A 36 30.13 -13.45 7.48
C ILE A 36 29.81 -12.13 6.78
N HIS A 37 29.19 -11.19 7.48
CA HIS A 37 28.88 -9.87 6.92
C HIS A 37 30.14 -9.09 6.53
N ARG A 38 31.24 -9.19 7.32
CA ARG A 38 32.53 -8.60 6.92
C ARG A 38 33.17 -9.31 5.72
N SER A 39 32.98 -10.61 5.57
CA SER A 39 33.45 -11.37 4.40
C SER A 39 32.69 -10.96 3.13
N GLN A 40 31.35 -10.86 3.21
CA GLN A 40 30.49 -10.41 2.11
C GLN A 40 30.78 -8.95 1.73
N ALA A 41 30.96 -8.07 2.71
CA ALA A 41 31.34 -6.68 2.46
C ALA A 41 32.70 -6.56 1.74
N ARG A 42 33.68 -7.42 2.10
CA ARG A 42 34.99 -7.50 1.42
C ARG A 42 34.89 -8.05 0.00
N GLN A 43 34.04 -9.04 -0.25
CA GLN A 43 33.78 -9.55 -1.60
C GLN A 43 33.09 -8.49 -2.47
N ASN A 44 32.13 -7.75 -1.93
CA ASN A 44 31.43 -6.69 -2.66
C ASN A 44 32.36 -5.50 -2.99
N THR A 45 33.29 -5.14 -2.09
CA THR A 45 34.31 -4.12 -2.39
C THR A 45 35.36 -4.62 -3.39
N ALA A 46 35.75 -5.90 -3.36
CA ALA A 46 36.64 -6.48 -4.35
C ALA A 46 35.99 -6.56 -5.75
N ASN A 47 34.69 -6.89 -5.82
CA ASN A 47 33.93 -6.92 -7.07
C ASN A 47 33.71 -5.52 -7.64
N ALA A 48 33.44 -4.51 -6.79
CA ALA A 48 33.35 -3.11 -7.21
C ALA A 48 34.71 -2.54 -7.68
N ALA A 49 35.82 -2.93 -7.05
CA ALA A 49 37.16 -2.54 -7.47
C ALA A 49 37.56 -3.20 -8.81
N ASN A 50 37.19 -4.45 -9.06
CA ASN A 50 37.43 -5.12 -10.34
C ASN A 50 36.55 -4.58 -11.48
N ALA A 51 35.32 -4.13 -11.18
CA ALA A 51 34.48 -3.44 -12.15
C ALA A 51 35.03 -2.05 -12.53
N ALA A 52 35.63 -1.32 -11.59
CA ALA A 52 36.23 0.00 -11.82
C ALA A 52 37.60 -0.03 -12.54
N VAL A 53 38.26 -1.19 -12.62
CA VAL A 53 39.56 -1.36 -13.30
C VAL A 53 39.41 -1.91 -14.74
N GLY A 54 38.20 -2.34 -15.13
CA GLY A 54 37.90 -2.87 -16.47
C GLY A 54 37.60 -1.84 -17.56
N GLU A 55 37.44 -0.56 -17.21
CA GLU A 55 37.14 0.54 -18.15
C GLU A 55 38.20 1.64 -18.07
N SER A 56 39.43 1.36 -18.51
CA SER A 56 40.44 2.39 -18.81
C SER A 56 41.72 1.75 -19.37
N THR A 57 41.70 1.24 -20.59
CA THR A 57 42.93 1.08 -21.41
C THR A 57 42.58 0.75 -22.87
N THR A 58 42.45 1.79 -23.71
CA THR A 58 43.07 1.74 -25.04
C THR A 58 43.52 3.15 -25.43
N ASP A 59 44.81 3.21 -25.66
CA ASP A 59 45.69 4.33 -25.90
C ASP A 59 45.47 4.95 -27.30
N SER A 60 45.58 6.28 -27.42
CA SER A 60 45.76 6.92 -28.71
C SER A 60 46.61 8.19 -28.59
N SER A 61 47.86 8.10 -29.01
CA SER A 61 48.57 9.21 -29.67
C SER A 61 49.74 8.66 -30.49
N LEU A 62 49.76 8.95 -31.79
CA LEU A 62 50.85 9.62 -32.52
C LEU A 62 50.67 9.52 -34.05
N GLU A 63 50.42 10.71 -34.62
CA GLU A 63 50.98 11.33 -35.83
C GLU A 63 51.15 10.62 -37.19
N SER A 64 50.55 11.31 -38.19
CA SER A 64 51.06 11.75 -39.51
C SER A 64 51.20 10.82 -40.72
N ASP A 65 50.82 11.42 -41.85
CA ASP A 65 51.21 11.21 -43.26
C ASP A 65 50.34 10.35 -44.20
N ASP A 66 49.52 11.09 -44.95
CA ASP A 66 49.61 11.33 -46.40
C ASP A 66 48.96 10.39 -47.45
N SER A 67 48.28 11.07 -48.38
CA SER A 67 47.96 10.73 -49.78
C SER A 67 46.89 9.67 -50.16
N SER A 68 45.87 10.20 -50.86
CA SER A 68 45.20 9.68 -52.07
C SER A 68 44.84 8.18 -52.21
N SER A 69 43.55 7.89 -52.39
CA SER A 69 42.98 7.49 -53.69
C SER A 69 41.53 6.99 -53.57
N LEU A 70 40.67 7.52 -54.43
CA LEU A 70 39.31 7.08 -54.69
C LEU A 70 39.31 5.71 -55.39
N GLN A 71 38.62 4.71 -54.83
CA GLN A 71 38.01 3.63 -55.62
C GLN A 71 36.62 3.25 -55.10
N LYS A 72 35.64 3.36 -56.01
CA LYS A 72 34.25 2.90 -55.92
C LYS A 72 34.16 1.37 -56.08
N ILE A 73 32.97 0.81 -55.76
CA ILE A 73 32.24 -0.35 -56.35
C ILE A 73 31.90 -1.43 -55.29
N PRO A 74 30.72 -2.11 -55.30
CA PRO A 74 29.35 -1.73 -55.73
C PRO A 74 28.23 -2.10 -54.72
N ARG A 75 27.04 -1.50 -54.92
CA ARG A 75 25.75 -1.97 -54.37
C ARG A 75 25.31 -3.26 -55.06
N GLN A 76 24.94 -4.27 -54.28
CA GLN A 76 24.23 -5.45 -54.78
C GLN A 76 22.80 -5.47 -54.21
N LYS A 77 21.83 -5.46 -55.13
CA LYS A 77 20.40 -5.64 -54.87
C LYS A 77 20.12 -7.13 -54.60
N SER A 78 19.26 -7.43 -53.62
CA SER A 78 18.51 -8.69 -53.59
C SER A 78 17.20 -8.53 -52.81
N ASP A 79 16.11 -8.45 -53.58
CA ASP A 79 14.80 -9.08 -53.39
C ASP A 79 14.03 -8.92 -52.07
N ASP A 80 13.36 -7.76 -51.96
CA ASP A 80 12.11 -7.58 -51.22
C ASP A 80 10.96 -8.33 -51.91
N ARG A 81 10.73 -9.61 -51.57
CA ARG A 81 9.43 -10.28 -51.84
C ARG A 81 9.23 -11.61 -51.13
N GLN A 82 9.49 -11.69 -49.81
CA GLN A 82 9.02 -12.84 -49.02
C GLN A 82 9.07 -12.61 -47.49
N LEU A 83 8.51 -11.50 -46.98
CA LEU A 83 8.27 -11.36 -45.53
C LEU A 83 7.14 -10.36 -45.25
N GLN A 84 5.97 -10.59 -45.85
CA GLN A 84 4.75 -9.78 -45.63
C GLN A 84 3.53 -10.66 -45.33
N ALA A 85 3.71 -11.71 -44.52
CA ALA A 85 2.62 -12.59 -44.09
C ALA A 85 2.88 -13.17 -42.70
N ALA A 86 3.05 -12.32 -41.67
CA ALA A 86 2.98 -12.71 -40.26
C ALA A 86 2.90 -11.48 -39.33
N LEU A 87 1.99 -10.54 -39.59
CA LEU A 87 1.67 -9.45 -38.68
C LEU A 87 0.16 -9.22 -38.72
N HIS A 88 -0.60 -10.07 -38.03
CA HIS A 88 -1.95 -9.78 -37.58
C HIS A 88 -1.98 -10.07 -36.08
N PRO A 89 -2.18 -9.07 -35.21
CA PRO A 89 -2.47 -9.31 -33.81
C PRO A 89 -3.89 -9.89 -33.69
N PRO A 90 -4.18 -10.75 -32.70
CA PRO A 90 -5.54 -11.17 -32.43
C PRO A 90 -6.34 -9.95 -31.94
N HIS A 91 -7.26 -9.48 -32.79
CA HIS A 91 -8.32 -8.56 -32.42
C HIS A 91 -9.37 -9.29 -31.58
N ASP A 92 -9.53 -8.85 -30.34
CA ASP A 92 -10.80 -8.55 -29.64
C ASP A 92 -10.58 -8.62 -28.12
N VAL A 93 -9.81 -7.68 -27.59
CA VAL A 93 -10.00 -7.23 -26.20
C VAL A 93 -10.99 -6.09 -26.28
N LYS A 94 -12.23 -6.33 -25.83
CA LYS A 94 -13.19 -5.24 -25.61
C LYS A 94 -12.53 -4.23 -24.67
N ALA A 95 -12.29 -3.02 -25.17
CA ALA A 95 -11.99 -1.88 -24.32
C ALA A 95 -13.18 -1.69 -23.37
N THR A 96 -13.05 -2.22 -22.15
CA THR A 96 -13.95 -1.92 -21.04
C THR A 96 -13.93 -0.41 -20.86
N GLY A 97 -15.11 0.18 -20.85
CA GLY A 97 -15.33 1.62 -20.98
C GLY A 97 -14.40 2.43 -20.09
N VAL A 98 -13.54 3.24 -20.71
CA VAL A 98 -12.89 4.35 -20.05
C VAL A 98 -14.01 5.23 -19.51
N ALA A 99 -14.23 5.20 -18.20
CA ALA A 99 -15.12 6.15 -17.53
C ALA A 99 -14.72 7.55 -17.99
N ALA A 100 -15.70 8.39 -18.32
CA ALA A 100 -15.49 9.71 -18.90
C ALA A 100 -14.38 10.45 -18.14
N VAL A 101 -13.21 10.55 -18.77
CA VAL A 101 -12.08 11.31 -18.24
C VAL A 101 -12.59 12.73 -18.03
N ASP A 102 -12.51 13.22 -16.78
CA ASP A 102 -12.82 14.61 -16.51
C ASP A 102 -12.09 15.46 -17.55
N PRO A 103 -12.82 16.28 -18.36
CA PRO A 103 -12.18 17.03 -19.40
C PRO A 103 -11.11 17.90 -18.74
N PRO A 104 -9.90 17.91 -19.30
CA PRO A 104 -8.79 18.65 -18.73
C PRO A 104 -9.22 20.10 -18.62
N ARG A 105 -8.95 20.74 -17.47
CA ARG A 105 -9.23 22.16 -17.30
C ARG A 105 -8.47 22.92 -18.37
N ARG A 106 -9.19 23.40 -19.39
CA ARG A 106 -8.60 24.19 -20.46
C ARG A 106 -8.42 25.61 -19.94
N ILE A 107 -7.34 25.81 -19.19
CA ILE A 107 -6.99 27.11 -18.62
C ILE A 107 -6.25 27.89 -19.70
N ASP A 108 -6.64 29.15 -19.87
CA ASP A 108 -5.90 30.04 -20.76
C ASP A 108 -4.48 30.21 -20.23
N LEU A 109 -3.49 30.13 -21.11
CA LEU A 109 -2.09 30.15 -20.71
C LEU A 109 -1.74 31.41 -19.90
N ARG A 110 -2.35 32.55 -20.22
CA ARG A 110 -2.16 33.81 -19.49
C ARG A 110 -2.67 33.69 -18.06
N ASP A 111 -3.83 33.06 -17.87
CA ASP A 111 -4.42 32.87 -16.55
C ASP A 111 -3.59 31.88 -15.70
N ALA A 112 -3.06 30.83 -16.32
CA ALA A 112 -2.11 29.92 -15.67
C ALA A 112 -0.82 30.65 -15.25
N LEU A 113 -0.26 31.49 -16.13
CA LEU A 113 0.90 32.33 -15.82
C LEU A 113 0.60 33.29 -14.66
N HIS A 114 -0.55 33.95 -14.69
CA HIS A 114 -1.00 34.85 -13.62
C HIS A 114 -1.13 34.10 -12.28
N ARG A 115 -1.66 32.87 -12.29
CA ARG A 115 -1.77 32.02 -11.10
C ARG A 115 -0.40 31.72 -10.51
N ILE A 116 0.59 31.37 -11.34
CA ILE A 116 1.98 31.16 -10.90
C ILE A 116 2.56 32.42 -10.23
N LEU A 117 2.39 33.59 -10.85
CA LEU A 117 2.88 34.85 -10.28
C LEU A 117 2.23 35.18 -8.94
N THR A 118 0.92 34.93 -8.83
CA THR A 118 0.15 35.20 -7.62
C THR A 118 0.52 34.26 -6.46
N LEU A 119 0.85 33.00 -6.78
CA LEU A 119 1.21 31.99 -5.79
C LEU A 119 2.71 31.98 -5.44
N LEU A 120 3.54 32.73 -6.15
CA LEU A 120 4.98 32.78 -5.91
C LEU A 120 5.23 33.26 -4.46
N PRO A 121 5.82 32.40 -3.59
CA PRO A 121 6.09 32.81 -2.22
C PRO A 121 7.18 33.88 -2.16
N ASP A 122 7.13 34.75 -1.16
CA ASP A 122 8.23 35.69 -0.91
C ASP A 122 9.51 34.97 -0.45
N GLU A 123 10.64 35.68 -0.46
CA GLU A 123 11.96 35.11 -0.18
C GLU A 123 12.07 34.42 1.19
N LEU A 124 11.40 34.97 2.21
CA LEU A 124 11.43 34.42 3.56
C LEU A 124 10.63 33.11 3.63
N HIS A 125 9.44 33.08 3.01
CA HIS A 125 8.66 31.86 2.87
C HIS A 125 9.37 30.79 2.03
N VAL A 126 10.04 31.17 0.94
CA VAL A 126 10.85 30.23 0.13
C VAL A 126 11.94 29.60 0.99
N ARG A 127 12.68 30.40 1.77
CA ARG A 127 13.72 29.89 2.66
C ARG A 127 13.16 28.92 3.70
N ASP A 128 11.99 29.22 4.25
CA ASP A 128 11.35 28.38 5.27
C ASP A 128 10.78 27.08 4.68
N LEU A 129 10.24 27.10 3.46
CA LEU A 129 9.78 25.90 2.75
C LEU A 129 10.93 24.95 2.38
N LEU A 130 12.07 25.51 1.98
CA LEU A 130 13.21 24.75 1.44
C LEU A 130 14.27 24.35 2.48
N ARG A 131 14.17 24.81 3.73
CA ARG A 131 15.08 24.38 4.81
C ARG A 131 14.95 22.86 5.03
N PRO A 132 15.99 22.14 5.48
CA PRO A 132 15.85 20.72 5.82
C PRO A 132 14.71 20.46 6.80
N ILE A 133 14.00 19.33 6.66
CA ILE A 133 12.96 18.91 7.61
C ILE A 133 13.67 18.31 8.84
N ALA A 134 13.71 19.07 9.93
CA ALA A 134 14.23 18.64 11.21
C ALA A 134 13.16 17.91 12.05
N GLY A 135 13.57 17.34 13.18
CA GLY A 135 12.68 16.63 14.09
C GLY A 135 12.28 15.23 13.62
N THR A 136 11.56 14.52 14.48
CA THR A 136 11.05 13.14 14.25
C THR A 136 9.63 13.02 14.80
N GLY A 137 8.96 11.88 14.59
CA GLY A 137 7.61 11.63 15.12
C GLY A 137 6.58 12.68 14.69
N GLU A 138 5.81 13.19 15.65
CA GLU A 138 4.68 14.10 15.41
C GLU A 138 5.08 15.42 14.75
N GLU A 139 6.20 16.02 15.19
CA GLU A 139 6.68 17.30 14.64
C GLU A 139 7.02 17.15 13.16
N ARG A 140 7.70 16.05 12.82
CA ARG A 140 8.08 15.73 11.45
C ARG A 140 6.86 15.49 10.57
N LEU A 141 5.90 14.67 11.02
CA LEU A 141 4.65 14.44 10.29
C LEU A 141 3.86 15.73 10.04
N ARG A 142 3.77 16.58 11.06
CA ARG A 142 3.08 17.87 10.94
C ARG A 142 3.76 18.80 9.93
N GLU A 143 5.08 18.91 10.00
CA GLU A 143 5.87 19.72 9.07
C GLU A 143 5.76 19.19 7.64
N MET A 144 5.80 17.86 7.46
CA MET A 144 5.55 17.22 6.16
C MET A 144 4.16 17.54 5.62
N GLY A 145 3.11 17.46 6.45
CA GLY A 145 1.75 17.82 6.04
C GLY A 145 1.63 19.28 5.60
N LEU A 146 2.20 20.21 6.37
CA LEU A 146 2.22 21.63 6.02
C LEU A 146 2.91 21.88 4.68
N ARG A 147 4.11 21.33 4.48
CA ARG A 147 4.86 21.51 3.23
C ARG A 147 4.26 20.77 2.05
N THR A 148 3.63 19.63 2.28
CA THR A 148 2.89 18.90 1.23
C THR A 148 1.69 19.71 0.75
N ARG A 149 0.97 20.41 1.64
CA ARG A 149 -0.12 21.33 1.24
C ARG A 149 0.38 22.51 0.42
N SER A 150 1.52 23.09 0.80
CA SER A 150 2.19 24.12 -0.01
C SER A 150 2.64 23.57 -1.35
N PHE A 151 3.28 22.40 -1.36
CA PHE A 151 3.70 21.71 -2.58
C PHE A 151 2.52 21.44 -3.50
N ARG A 152 1.41 20.87 -3.00
CA ARG A 152 0.19 20.63 -3.77
C ARG A 152 -0.32 21.90 -4.43
N THR A 153 -0.44 22.99 -3.67
CA THR A 153 -0.94 24.28 -4.19
C THR A 153 -0.05 24.81 -5.32
N LEU A 154 1.26 24.69 -5.17
CA LEU A 154 2.23 25.13 -6.18
C LEU A 154 2.27 24.17 -7.38
N PHE A 155 2.19 22.86 -7.13
CA PHE A 155 2.21 21.82 -8.14
C PHE A 155 0.99 21.91 -9.05
N GLU A 156 -0.21 22.07 -8.51
CA GLU A 156 -1.43 22.24 -9.32
C GLU A 156 -1.33 23.48 -10.25
N ALA A 157 -0.75 24.58 -9.79
CA ALA A 157 -0.57 25.76 -10.64
C ALA A 157 0.57 25.58 -11.66
N TRP A 158 1.59 24.80 -11.32
CA TRP A 158 2.62 24.36 -12.25
C TRP A 158 2.01 23.51 -13.38
N GLU A 159 1.16 22.54 -13.03
CA GLU A 159 0.51 21.66 -13.99
C GLU A 159 -0.48 22.40 -14.90
N ASP A 160 -1.26 23.34 -14.36
CA ASP A 160 -2.15 24.20 -15.15
C ASP A 160 -1.39 24.96 -16.26
N LEU A 161 -0.13 25.31 -16.01
CA LEU A 161 0.72 25.98 -16.99
C LEU A 161 1.40 24.99 -17.95
N HIS A 162 1.89 23.87 -17.41
CA HIS A 162 2.83 22.99 -18.08
C HIS A 162 2.20 21.77 -18.73
N THR A 163 0.94 21.46 -18.45
CA THR A 163 0.28 20.28 -18.98
C THR A 163 -0.88 20.67 -19.88
N PHE A 164 -1.08 19.91 -20.94
CA PHE A 164 -2.23 20.06 -21.81
C PHE A 164 -2.62 18.70 -22.39
N ALA A 165 -3.92 18.47 -22.54
CA ALA A 165 -4.38 17.23 -23.14
C ALA A 165 -4.39 17.32 -24.65
N GLY A 166 -3.84 16.27 -25.27
CA GLY A 166 -4.15 15.93 -26.65
C GLY A 166 -5.20 14.82 -26.73
N PRO A 167 -5.39 14.25 -27.93
CA PRO A 167 -6.43 13.25 -28.16
C PRO A 167 -6.26 11.95 -27.37
N GLU A 168 -5.02 11.54 -27.10
CA GLU A 168 -4.70 10.21 -26.54
C GLU A 168 -3.83 10.27 -25.26
N ALA A 169 -3.26 11.42 -24.94
CA ALA A 169 -2.31 11.57 -23.84
C ALA A 169 -2.25 13.00 -23.30
N MET A 170 -1.70 13.16 -22.10
CA MET A 170 -1.24 14.45 -21.59
C MET A 170 0.16 14.74 -22.08
N TYR A 171 0.38 15.97 -22.51
CA TYR A 171 1.67 16.46 -22.94
C TYR A 171 2.18 17.48 -21.94
N VAL A 172 3.49 17.46 -21.72
CA VAL A 172 4.19 18.42 -20.88
C VAL A 172 4.94 19.40 -21.78
N ARG A 173 4.66 20.69 -21.65
CA ARG A 173 5.45 21.76 -22.29
C ARG A 173 6.55 22.23 -21.37
N ASP A 174 7.76 22.42 -21.88
CA ASP A 174 8.88 22.96 -21.10
C ASP A 174 9.54 24.21 -21.71
N ASP A 175 8.93 24.77 -22.76
CA ASP A 175 9.46 25.85 -23.59
C ASP A 175 9.07 27.27 -23.12
N MET A 176 8.60 27.42 -21.87
CA MET A 176 7.94 28.64 -21.40
C MET A 176 8.79 29.91 -21.50
N ILE A 177 10.11 29.82 -21.31
CA ILE A 177 11.00 30.99 -21.47
C ILE A 177 10.98 31.49 -22.91
N THR A 178 11.13 30.59 -23.89
CA THR A 178 11.04 30.92 -25.31
C THR A 178 9.67 31.47 -25.66
N TYR A 179 8.61 30.85 -25.12
CA TYR A 179 7.24 31.29 -25.33
C TYR A 179 7.02 32.72 -24.83
N ILE A 180 7.38 33.02 -23.57
CA ILE A 180 7.27 34.35 -22.97
C ILE A 180 8.01 35.38 -23.85
N ARG A 181 9.24 35.07 -24.25
CA ARG A 181 10.07 35.95 -25.08
C ARG A 181 9.46 36.32 -26.42
N ASN A 182 8.72 35.39 -27.04
CA ASN A 182 8.05 35.59 -28.33
C ASN A 182 6.68 36.28 -28.21
N HIS A 183 6.16 36.45 -26.99
CA HIS A 183 4.84 37.01 -26.69
C HIS A 183 4.95 38.16 -25.67
N PRO A 184 5.62 39.29 -26.00
CA PRO A 184 5.87 40.39 -25.08
C PRO A 184 4.59 41.05 -24.53
N GLU A 185 3.46 40.93 -25.24
CA GLU A 185 2.14 41.38 -24.79
C GLU A 185 1.69 40.73 -23.48
N LEU A 186 2.18 39.53 -23.16
CA LEU A 186 1.89 38.86 -21.89
C LEU A 186 2.31 39.70 -20.69
N ALA A 187 3.52 40.28 -20.71
CA ALA A 187 4.04 41.08 -19.62
C ALA A 187 3.14 42.31 -19.36
N SER A 188 2.77 43.03 -20.43
CA SER A 188 1.84 44.16 -20.34
C SER A 188 0.48 43.74 -19.79
N SER A 189 -0.05 42.59 -20.24
CA SER A 189 -1.33 42.06 -19.82
C SER A 189 -1.37 41.62 -18.35
N LEU A 190 -0.22 41.25 -17.79
CA LEU A 190 -0.01 40.83 -16.41
C LEU A 190 0.50 41.97 -15.52
N GLN A 191 0.50 43.21 -16.04
CA GLN A 191 0.94 44.41 -15.32
C GLN A 191 2.38 44.29 -14.78
N THR A 192 3.27 43.66 -15.56
CA THR A 192 4.68 43.46 -15.23
C THR A 192 5.58 43.77 -16.44
N ASP A 193 6.90 43.66 -16.27
CA ASP A 193 7.86 43.73 -17.36
C ASP A 193 8.43 42.34 -17.70
N MET A 194 9.03 42.24 -18.89
CA MET A 194 9.57 40.98 -19.40
C MET A 194 10.68 40.37 -18.50
N PRO A 195 11.70 41.14 -18.05
CA PRO A 195 12.68 40.63 -17.10
C PRO A 195 12.08 40.09 -15.80
N GLN A 196 11.12 40.81 -15.21
CA GLN A 196 10.49 40.40 -13.96
C GLN A 196 9.62 39.16 -14.16
N LEU A 197 8.88 39.07 -15.26
CA LEU A 197 8.09 37.89 -15.61
C LEU A 197 8.96 36.63 -15.70
N VAL A 198 10.07 36.72 -16.44
CA VAL A 198 11.03 35.62 -16.57
C VAL A 198 11.63 35.24 -15.21
N ARG A 199 12.10 36.21 -14.41
CA ARG A 199 12.67 35.96 -13.08
C ARG A 199 11.66 35.32 -12.13
N SER A 200 10.41 35.77 -12.13
CA SER A 200 9.35 35.20 -11.29
C SER A 200 9.04 33.77 -11.69
N TYR A 201 8.96 33.49 -13.00
CA TYR A 201 8.78 32.13 -13.51
C TYR A 201 9.95 31.20 -13.14
N GLU A 202 11.19 31.65 -13.32
CA GLU A 202 12.39 30.87 -12.96
C GLU A 202 12.47 30.61 -11.46
N THR A 203 12.15 31.63 -10.64
CA THR A 203 12.06 31.47 -9.19
C THR A 203 11.03 30.41 -8.83
N TYR A 204 9.84 30.45 -9.45
CA TYR A 204 8.80 29.46 -9.21
C TYR A 204 9.27 28.04 -9.57
N ARG A 205 9.86 27.86 -10.76
CA ARG A 205 10.47 26.59 -11.20
C ARG A 205 11.48 26.10 -10.17
N MET A 206 12.37 26.97 -9.69
CA MET A 206 13.35 26.62 -8.66
C MET A 206 12.67 26.17 -7.35
N VAL A 207 11.62 26.87 -6.89
CA VAL A 207 10.90 26.52 -5.65
C VAL A 207 10.25 25.14 -5.79
N ILE A 208 9.48 24.90 -6.87
CA ILE A 208 8.74 23.64 -7.03
C ILE A 208 9.71 22.45 -7.18
N THR A 209 10.77 22.58 -7.97
CA THR A 209 11.76 21.53 -8.16
C THR A 209 12.49 21.20 -6.86
N ARG A 210 12.93 22.22 -6.09
CA ARG A 210 13.62 21.98 -4.82
C ARG A 210 12.70 21.43 -3.75
N LEU A 211 11.44 21.87 -3.70
CA LEU A 211 10.45 21.36 -2.76
C LEU A 211 10.08 19.91 -3.08
N SER A 212 9.91 19.60 -4.36
CA SER A 212 9.73 18.23 -4.88
C SER A 212 10.88 17.32 -4.44
N MET A 213 12.13 17.73 -4.66
CA MET A 213 13.31 16.95 -4.26
C MET A 213 13.45 16.82 -2.74
N LEU A 214 13.00 17.81 -1.97
CA LEU A 214 13.03 17.76 -0.52
C LEU A 214 12.00 16.78 0.05
N LEU A 215 10.79 16.77 -0.54
CA LEU A 215 9.68 15.95 -0.06
C LEU A 215 9.76 14.52 -0.64
N PHE A 216 9.92 14.36 -1.95
CA PHE A 216 9.69 13.11 -2.68
C PHE A 216 10.84 12.72 -3.64
N PRO A 217 12.11 12.61 -3.18
CA PRO A 217 13.25 12.41 -4.08
C PRO A 217 13.37 11.01 -4.71
N TRP A 218 12.68 9.99 -4.18
CA TRP A 218 12.91 8.58 -4.54
C TRP A 218 12.34 8.17 -5.90
N THR A 219 11.52 9.01 -6.53
CA THR A 219 11.00 8.77 -7.89
C THR A 219 12.05 9.08 -8.97
N ALA A 220 13.09 9.84 -8.62
CA ALA A 220 14.22 10.15 -9.50
C ALA A 220 15.39 9.15 -9.32
N PRO A 221 16.15 8.82 -10.38
CA PRO A 221 16.09 9.40 -11.73
C PRO A 221 15.13 8.68 -12.70
N TYR A 222 14.41 7.64 -12.26
CA TYR A 222 13.53 6.87 -13.14
C TYR A 222 12.45 7.75 -13.78
N PHE A 223 11.81 8.61 -12.97
CA PHE A 223 11.03 9.74 -13.45
C PHE A 223 11.84 11.03 -13.29
N SER A 224 11.90 11.85 -14.34
CA SER A 224 12.63 13.12 -14.32
C SER A 224 12.05 14.10 -13.30
N ASP A 225 10.72 14.09 -13.17
CA ASP A 225 9.96 14.95 -12.27
C ASP A 225 8.54 14.41 -12.07
N HIS A 226 7.84 14.99 -11.10
CA HIS A 226 6.48 14.61 -10.73
C HIS A 226 5.42 15.01 -11.76
N THR A 227 5.66 16.00 -12.63
CA THR A 227 4.74 16.39 -13.70
C THR A 227 4.67 15.30 -14.75
N LEU A 228 5.83 14.77 -15.15
CA LEU A 228 5.91 13.65 -16.08
C LEU A 228 5.25 12.40 -15.50
N LEU A 229 5.58 12.05 -14.25
CA LEU A 229 4.96 10.91 -13.56
C LEU A 229 3.43 11.05 -13.51
N HIS A 230 2.92 12.22 -13.11
CA HIS A 230 1.48 12.45 -13.05
C HIS A 230 0.83 12.37 -14.43
N SER A 231 1.43 13.01 -15.45
CA SER A 231 0.91 13.04 -16.83
C SER A 231 0.69 11.66 -17.45
N GLN A 232 1.54 10.68 -17.11
CA GLN A 232 1.43 9.30 -17.59
C GLN A 232 0.19 8.58 -17.04
N LEU A 233 -0.34 9.02 -15.90
CA LEU A 233 -1.54 8.44 -15.30
C LEU A 233 -2.82 8.88 -16.03
N TYR A 234 -2.79 9.91 -16.87
CA TYR A 234 -4.00 10.44 -17.48
C TYR A 234 -4.75 9.43 -18.35
N SER A 235 -4.02 8.70 -19.18
CA SER A 235 -4.54 7.66 -20.08
C SER A 235 -4.47 6.26 -19.47
N GLY A 236 -4.01 6.13 -18.23
CA GLY A 236 -4.04 4.88 -17.49
C GLY A 236 -5.48 4.41 -17.31
N GLY A 237 -5.75 3.14 -17.64
CA GLY A 237 -7.06 2.54 -17.41
C GLY A 237 -7.30 2.16 -15.94
N ARG A 238 -8.29 1.30 -15.75
CA ARG A 238 -8.53 0.57 -14.49
C ARG A 238 -7.69 -0.70 -14.46
N GLY A 239 -7.18 -1.08 -13.29
CA GLY A 239 -6.47 -2.34 -13.12
C GLY A 239 -6.35 -2.78 -11.67
N LEU A 240 -5.97 -4.05 -11.49
CA LEU A 240 -5.68 -4.62 -10.17
C LEU A 240 -4.18 -4.61 -9.93
N VAL A 241 -3.79 -4.32 -8.70
CA VAL A 241 -2.38 -4.27 -8.30
C VAL A 241 -2.15 -5.18 -7.10
N PHE A 242 -1.12 -6.00 -7.20
CA PHE A 242 -0.63 -6.83 -6.10
C PHE A 242 0.83 -6.49 -5.82
N SER A 243 1.27 -6.77 -4.60
CA SER A 243 2.69 -6.86 -4.27
C SER A 243 3.01 -8.27 -3.76
N ALA A 244 4.05 -8.91 -4.28
CA ALA A 244 4.39 -10.27 -3.89
C ALA A 244 5.88 -10.60 -4.08
N GLY A 245 6.42 -11.36 -3.13
CA GLY A 245 7.62 -12.17 -3.31
C GLY A 245 7.26 -13.67 -3.42
N ASP A 246 8.28 -14.53 -3.46
CA ASP A 246 8.14 -15.99 -3.60
C ASP A 246 7.20 -16.60 -2.55
N ALA A 247 7.22 -16.09 -1.32
CA ALA A 247 6.35 -16.58 -0.25
C ALA A 247 4.87 -16.23 -0.47
N GLN A 248 4.59 -15.18 -1.25
CA GLN A 248 3.24 -14.73 -1.57
C GLN A 248 2.75 -15.25 -2.92
N ALA A 249 3.64 -15.60 -3.84
CA ALA A 249 3.28 -16.07 -5.18
C ALA A 249 2.23 -17.21 -5.20
N PRO A 250 2.29 -18.24 -4.32
CA PRO A 250 1.24 -19.27 -4.26
C PRO A 250 -0.16 -18.72 -3.93
N PHE A 251 -0.23 -17.64 -3.14
CA PHE A 251 -1.50 -16.98 -2.83
C PHE A 251 -2.07 -16.31 -4.08
N LEU A 252 -1.22 -15.63 -4.86
CA LEU A 252 -1.62 -14.97 -6.11
C LEU A 252 -2.03 -15.97 -7.19
N LEU A 253 -1.30 -17.09 -7.31
CA LEU A 253 -1.65 -18.22 -8.18
C LEU A 253 -2.99 -18.88 -7.80
N THR A 254 -3.55 -18.55 -6.64
CA THR A 254 -4.89 -18.95 -6.21
C THR A 254 -5.91 -17.85 -6.41
N SER A 255 -5.60 -16.63 -5.95
CA SER A 255 -6.53 -15.51 -5.92
C SER A 255 -6.83 -14.97 -7.33
N ILE A 256 -5.83 -14.88 -8.21
CA ILE A 256 -6.00 -14.36 -9.56
C ILE A 256 -6.96 -15.24 -10.38
N PRO A 257 -6.78 -16.58 -10.49
CA PRO A 257 -7.76 -17.44 -11.17
C PRO A 257 -9.16 -17.37 -10.56
N SER A 258 -9.25 -17.24 -9.23
CA SER A 258 -10.53 -17.09 -8.53
C SER A 258 -11.23 -15.79 -8.94
N ILE A 259 -10.50 -14.67 -8.97
CA ILE A 259 -10.99 -13.36 -9.43
C ILE A 259 -11.42 -13.40 -10.90
N ARG A 260 -10.68 -14.09 -11.78
CA ARG A 260 -11.10 -14.32 -13.17
C ARG A 260 -12.41 -15.10 -13.24
N ARG A 261 -12.57 -16.12 -12.39
CA ARG A 261 -13.80 -16.93 -12.35
C ARG A 261 -15.03 -16.15 -11.87
N LEU A 262 -14.81 -15.11 -11.05
CA LEU A 262 -15.82 -14.14 -10.64
C LEU A 262 -16.17 -13.12 -11.74
N GLY A 263 -15.52 -13.19 -12.91
CA GLY A 263 -15.82 -12.37 -14.08
C GLY A 263 -15.06 -11.05 -14.16
N CYS A 264 -13.93 -10.91 -13.45
CA CYS A 264 -13.08 -9.74 -13.55
C CYS A 264 -12.02 -9.92 -14.65
N ASP A 265 -12.09 -9.11 -15.70
CA ASP A 265 -11.14 -9.15 -16.84
C ASP A 265 -10.12 -7.99 -16.82
N LEU A 266 -10.08 -7.21 -15.73
CA LEU A 266 -9.15 -6.09 -15.61
C LEU A 266 -7.68 -6.55 -15.72
N PRO A 267 -6.81 -5.74 -16.35
CA PRO A 267 -5.37 -6.01 -16.36
C PRO A 267 -4.80 -6.01 -14.93
N ILE A 268 -3.79 -6.84 -14.70
CA ILE A 268 -3.15 -7.07 -13.40
C ILE A 268 -1.67 -6.74 -13.49
N GLU A 269 -1.17 -5.95 -12.54
CA GLU A 269 0.27 -5.78 -12.30
C GLU A 269 0.66 -6.37 -10.95
N VAL A 270 1.66 -7.25 -10.94
CA VAL A 270 2.29 -7.78 -9.73
C VAL A 270 3.64 -7.10 -9.56
N LEU A 271 3.77 -6.28 -8.52
CA LEU A 271 5.00 -5.55 -8.25
C LEU A 271 5.85 -6.24 -7.18
N TYR A 272 7.16 -6.30 -7.40
CA TYR A 272 8.13 -7.02 -6.55
C TYR A 272 9.44 -6.23 -6.39
N LEU A 273 10.32 -6.63 -5.47
CA LEU A 273 11.56 -5.93 -5.14
C LEU A 273 12.82 -6.72 -5.56
N GLY A 274 13.10 -6.73 -6.87
CA GLY A 274 14.27 -7.40 -7.44
C GLY A 274 14.19 -8.94 -7.40
N ASP A 275 15.17 -9.59 -8.04
CA ASP A 275 15.17 -11.06 -8.23
C ASP A 275 15.27 -11.87 -6.93
N GLY A 276 15.69 -11.23 -5.82
CA GLY A 276 15.73 -11.87 -4.50
C GLY A 276 14.39 -11.89 -3.78
N ASP A 277 13.42 -11.10 -4.23
CA ASP A 277 12.06 -11.05 -3.68
C ASP A 277 11.13 -12.00 -4.45
N LEU A 278 11.10 -11.89 -5.78
CA LEU A 278 10.30 -12.75 -6.66
C LEU A 278 11.17 -13.36 -7.78
N SER A 279 11.31 -14.68 -7.74
CA SER A 279 12.11 -15.46 -8.68
C SER A 279 11.56 -15.44 -10.12
N GLU A 280 12.42 -15.73 -11.09
CA GLU A 280 12.03 -15.85 -12.50
C GLU A 280 10.97 -16.94 -12.74
N ASP A 281 11.06 -18.07 -12.04
CA ASP A 281 10.08 -19.16 -12.13
C ASP A 281 8.68 -18.68 -11.70
N PHE A 282 8.56 -18.03 -10.54
CA PHE A 282 7.27 -17.50 -10.09
C PHE A 282 6.76 -16.34 -10.95
N ARG A 283 7.65 -15.49 -11.49
CA ARG A 283 7.24 -14.48 -12.49
C ARG A 283 6.64 -15.12 -13.72
N SER A 284 7.30 -16.14 -14.28
CA SER A 284 6.80 -16.90 -15.43
C SER A 284 5.45 -17.57 -15.13
N ASP A 285 5.29 -18.17 -13.95
CA ASP A 285 4.02 -18.79 -13.55
C ASP A 285 2.89 -17.76 -13.44
N LEU A 286 3.16 -16.60 -12.84
CA LEU A 286 2.18 -15.51 -12.71
C LEU A 286 1.82 -14.90 -14.07
N GLU A 287 2.79 -14.65 -14.94
CA GLU A 287 2.60 -14.09 -16.28
C GLU A 287 1.93 -15.06 -17.26
N SER A 288 1.92 -16.35 -16.94
CA SER A 288 1.12 -17.34 -17.67
C SER A 288 -0.40 -17.14 -17.47
N LEU A 289 -0.81 -16.41 -16.42
CA LEU A 289 -2.20 -16.10 -16.16
C LEU A 289 -2.70 -14.95 -17.06
N PRO A 290 -3.95 -15.01 -17.55
CA PRO A 290 -4.47 -13.99 -18.47
C PRO A 290 -4.42 -12.56 -17.92
N GLY A 291 -3.74 -11.68 -18.65
CA GLY A 291 -3.68 -10.25 -18.37
C GLY A 291 -2.80 -9.87 -17.18
N VAL A 292 -1.87 -10.74 -16.76
CA VAL A 292 -0.92 -10.48 -15.66
C VAL A 292 0.45 -10.11 -16.23
N ILE A 293 1.07 -9.07 -15.68
CA ILE A 293 2.48 -8.75 -15.88
C ILE A 293 3.18 -8.56 -14.54
N THR A 294 4.46 -8.91 -14.43
CA THR A 294 5.28 -8.58 -13.26
C THR A 294 6.16 -7.36 -13.51
N ARG A 295 6.38 -6.53 -12.48
CA ARG A 295 7.18 -5.30 -12.59
C ARG A 295 8.08 -5.09 -11.37
N ASP A 296 9.35 -4.78 -11.61
CA ASP A 296 10.35 -4.59 -10.56
C ASP A 296 10.37 -3.16 -10.00
N LEU A 297 9.93 -3.00 -8.76
CA LEU A 297 9.96 -1.73 -8.04
C LEU A 297 11.38 -1.26 -7.69
N SER A 298 12.34 -2.18 -7.55
CA SER A 298 13.72 -1.82 -7.19
C SER A 298 14.40 -0.95 -8.25
N GLN A 299 13.94 -1.03 -9.51
CA GLN A 299 14.40 -0.17 -10.60
C GLN A 299 13.76 1.23 -10.57
N MET A 300 12.60 1.38 -9.92
CA MET A 300 11.77 2.58 -9.98
C MET A 300 11.87 3.44 -8.73
N VAL A 301 12.38 2.88 -7.62
CA VAL A 301 12.48 3.55 -6.31
C VAL A 301 13.93 3.64 -5.89
N ASN A 302 14.42 4.87 -5.72
CA ASN A 302 15.70 5.11 -5.05
C ASN A 302 15.50 5.16 -3.53
N ASP A 303 15.74 4.02 -2.87
CA ASP A 303 15.61 3.88 -1.42
C ASP A 303 16.92 4.16 -0.66
N SER A 304 17.90 4.83 -1.27
CA SER A 304 19.18 5.16 -0.64
C SER A 304 19.00 5.84 0.73
N GLY A 305 19.60 5.26 1.77
CA GLY A 305 19.52 5.74 3.15
C GLY A 305 18.34 5.19 3.95
N TRP A 306 17.53 4.32 3.35
CA TRP A 306 16.50 3.52 3.98
C TRP A 306 16.36 2.20 3.20
N THR A 307 15.31 1.40 3.43
CA THR A 307 15.10 0.16 2.67
C THR A 307 13.62 -0.05 2.45
N LEU A 308 13.21 -0.14 1.18
CA LEU A 308 11.85 -0.52 0.81
C LEU A 308 11.68 -2.03 1.03
N ALA A 309 10.78 -2.40 1.93
CA ALA A 309 10.57 -3.80 2.31
C ALA A 309 9.23 -4.01 3.03
N GLY A 310 8.71 -5.24 2.97
CA GLY A 310 7.49 -5.64 3.69
C GLY A 310 6.27 -4.82 3.28
N TRP A 311 5.42 -4.46 4.25
CA TRP A 311 4.18 -3.71 3.99
C TRP A 311 4.39 -2.33 3.36
N ALA A 312 5.59 -1.77 3.48
CA ALA A 312 5.93 -0.52 2.83
C ALA A 312 5.87 -0.58 1.30
N GLY A 313 5.93 -1.77 0.69
CA GLY A 313 5.83 -1.94 -0.76
C GLY A 313 4.50 -1.48 -1.34
N LYS A 314 3.38 -1.62 -0.61
CA LYS A 314 2.02 -1.45 -1.16
C LYS A 314 1.77 -0.04 -1.72
N PRO A 315 2.07 1.06 -1.01
CA PRO A 315 1.84 2.39 -1.56
C PRO A 315 2.69 2.70 -2.80
N PHE A 316 3.91 2.14 -2.87
CA PHE A 316 4.78 2.29 -4.03
C PHE A 316 4.26 1.45 -5.21
N ALA A 317 3.76 0.24 -4.95
CA ALA A 317 3.10 -0.60 -5.94
C ALA A 317 1.89 0.13 -6.56
N ILE A 318 1.06 0.75 -5.71
CA ILE A 318 -0.07 1.57 -6.16
C ILE A 318 0.44 2.73 -7.01
N LEU A 319 1.33 3.58 -6.48
CA LEU A 319 1.82 4.77 -7.17
C LEU A 319 2.41 4.45 -8.55
N LEU A 320 3.27 3.44 -8.63
CA LEU A 320 4.13 3.14 -9.78
C LEU A 320 3.53 2.13 -10.77
N SER A 321 2.36 1.57 -10.48
CA SER A 321 1.57 0.82 -11.46
C SER A 321 1.14 1.69 -12.65
N SER A 322 0.90 1.10 -13.82
CA SER A 322 0.56 1.88 -15.02
C SER A 322 -0.88 2.40 -15.04
N PHE A 323 -1.74 1.87 -14.18
CA PHE A 323 -3.16 2.22 -14.14
C PHE A 323 -3.37 3.61 -13.55
N ARG A 324 -4.47 4.27 -13.93
CA ARG A 324 -4.95 5.48 -13.25
C ARG A 324 -5.77 5.12 -12.02
N GLU A 325 -6.75 4.26 -12.24
CA GLU A 325 -7.68 3.77 -11.23
C GLU A 325 -7.24 2.37 -10.80
N VAL A 326 -6.87 2.22 -9.53
CA VAL A 326 -6.26 1.00 -8.99
C VAL A 326 -7.17 0.41 -7.93
N ILE A 327 -7.40 -0.91 -7.99
CA ILE A 327 -7.76 -1.71 -6.81
C ILE A 327 -6.50 -2.48 -6.41
N PHE A 328 -5.90 -2.08 -5.30
CA PHE A 328 -4.84 -2.85 -4.68
C PHE A 328 -5.45 -3.97 -3.84
N ILE A 329 -4.86 -5.17 -3.92
CA ILE A 329 -5.29 -6.36 -3.19
C ILE A 329 -4.06 -7.01 -2.55
N ASP A 330 -4.09 -7.20 -1.23
CA ASP A 330 -3.06 -7.97 -0.52
C ASP A 330 -3.01 -9.41 -1.03
N ALA A 331 -1.82 -10.02 -1.01
CA ALA A 331 -1.62 -11.39 -1.48
C ALA A 331 -2.56 -12.41 -0.80
N ASP A 332 -2.86 -12.21 0.48
CA ASP A 332 -3.72 -13.10 1.29
C ASP A 332 -5.17 -12.62 1.42
N SER A 333 -5.59 -11.67 0.57
CA SER A 333 -6.98 -11.23 0.43
C SER A 333 -7.69 -11.98 -0.70
N LEU A 334 -8.92 -12.41 -0.45
CA LEU A 334 -9.75 -13.20 -1.36
C LEU A 334 -11.14 -12.58 -1.49
N PHE A 335 -11.75 -12.71 -2.67
CA PHE A 335 -13.03 -12.08 -3.00
C PHE A 335 -14.15 -13.10 -3.15
N PHE A 336 -15.35 -12.71 -2.73
CA PHE A 336 -16.61 -13.42 -3.00
C PHE A 336 -17.34 -12.86 -4.23
N GLN A 337 -17.06 -11.61 -4.59
CA GLN A 337 -17.70 -10.89 -5.69
C GLN A 337 -16.64 -10.30 -6.63
N ASN A 338 -17.02 -9.94 -7.86
CA ASN A 338 -16.09 -9.31 -8.80
C ASN A 338 -15.54 -8.00 -8.21
N PRO A 339 -14.21 -7.87 -7.97
CA PRO A 339 -13.62 -6.67 -7.36
C PRO A 339 -13.86 -5.39 -8.19
N GLU A 340 -14.03 -5.51 -9.51
CA GLU A 340 -14.27 -4.37 -10.40
C GLU A 340 -15.49 -3.53 -9.99
N MET A 341 -16.49 -4.14 -9.32
CA MET A 341 -17.66 -3.43 -8.80
C MET A 341 -17.31 -2.29 -7.83
N LEU A 342 -16.13 -2.33 -7.21
CA LEU A 342 -15.68 -1.28 -6.29
C LEU A 342 -15.44 0.06 -6.98
N PHE A 343 -15.13 0.07 -8.29
CA PHE A 343 -15.05 1.30 -9.08
C PHE A 343 -16.42 1.95 -9.31
N GLU A 344 -17.49 1.19 -9.14
CA GLU A 344 -18.88 1.66 -9.26
C GLU A 344 -19.50 1.98 -7.89
N ASP A 345 -18.77 1.78 -6.78
CA ASP A 345 -19.29 2.14 -5.46
C ASP A 345 -19.58 3.65 -5.42
N PRO A 346 -20.77 4.09 -4.96
CA PRO A 346 -21.13 5.50 -4.95
C PRO A 346 -20.15 6.40 -4.19
N ALA A 347 -19.50 5.87 -3.15
CA ALA A 347 -18.50 6.61 -2.41
C ALA A 347 -17.21 6.76 -3.24
N TYR A 348 -16.73 5.70 -3.92
CA TYR A 348 -15.59 5.79 -4.83
C TYR A 348 -15.85 6.75 -5.99
N VAL A 349 -16.97 6.61 -6.69
CA VAL A 349 -17.33 7.49 -7.82
C VAL A 349 -17.30 8.96 -7.41
N LYS A 350 -17.75 9.27 -6.19
CA LYS A 350 -17.76 10.62 -5.64
C LYS A 350 -16.37 11.12 -5.25
N THR A 351 -15.55 10.29 -4.63
CA THR A 351 -14.30 10.75 -3.98
C THR A 351 -13.06 10.49 -4.82
N GLY A 352 -13.01 9.36 -5.54
CA GLY A 352 -11.81 8.81 -6.16
C GLY A 352 -10.97 7.97 -5.21
N ALA A 353 -11.35 7.82 -3.94
CA ALA A 353 -10.64 6.99 -2.97
C ALA A 353 -11.62 6.29 -2.01
N LEU A 354 -11.53 4.96 -1.95
CA LEU A 354 -12.35 4.09 -1.11
C LEU A 354 -11.47 3.16 -0.27
N PHE A 355 -11.64 3.25 1.05
CA PHE A 355 -10.90 2.48 2.05
C PHE A 355 -11.84 1.59 2.86
N PHE A 356 -11.31 0.60 3.58
CA PHE A 356 -12.10 -0.31 4.42
C PHE A 356 -11.74 -0.12 5.89
N LYS A 357 -12.70 -0.32 6.80
CA LYS A 357 -12.47 -0.14 8.24
C LYS A 357 -11.81 -1.39 8.83
N ASP A 358 -10.89 -1.26 9.78
CA ASP A 358 -10.39 -2.43 10.54
C ASP A 358 -11.47 -2.90 11.56
N ARG A 359 -11.14 -3.80 12.47
CA ARG A 359 -12.03 -4.29 13.55
C ARG A 359 -12.25 -3.23 14.63
N LEU A 360 -13.44 -3.16 15.21
CA LEU A 360 -13.73 -2.40 16.43
C LEU A 360 -13.13 -3.09 17.66
N MET A 361 -11.82 -2.95 17.83
CA MET A 361 -11.08 -3.54 18.94
C MET A 361 -10.07 -2.56 19.52
N MET A 362 -9.58 -2.86 20.73
CA MET A 362 -8.58 -2.06 21.44
C MET A 362 -8.96 -0.56 21.51
N PRO A 363 -10.02 -0.19 22.26
CA PRO A 363 -10.46 1.21 22.36
C PRO A 363 -9.31 2.12 22.80
N GLU A 364 -8.99 3.12 21.97
CA GLU A 364 -7.91 4.06 22.22
C GLU A 364 -8.23 5.43 21.58
N ALA A 365 -8.30 6.49 22.40
CA ALA A 365 -8.55 7.84 21.90
C ALA A 365 -7.24 8.55 21.50
N LYS A 366 -6.96 8.63 20.19
CA LYS A 366 -5.84 9.37 19.60
C LYS A 366 -6.18 10.80 19.17
N LYS A 367 -7.33 11.35 19.58
CA LYS A 367 -7.76 12.73 19.29
C LYS A 367 -6.65 13.79 19.47
N ARG A 368 -5.96 13.79 20.62
CA ARG A 368 -4.90 14.79 20.90
C ARG A 368 -3.72 14.65 19.94
N TRP A 369 -3.35 13.42 19.60
CA TRP A 369 -2.29 13.13 18.63
C TRP A 369 -2.69 13.63 17.24
N LEU A 370 -3.89 13.31 16.77
CA LEU A 370 -4.44 13.80 15.49
C LEU A 370 -4.46 15.33 15.42
N GLN A 371 -4.85 16.01 16.51
CA GLN A 371 -4.82 17.48 16.58
C GLN A 371 -3.41 18.08 16.50
N ARG A 372 -2.37 17.34 16.91
CA ARG A 372 -0.98 17.76 16.82
C ARG A 372 -0.42 17.55 15.43
N ILE A 373 -0.70 16.40 14.79
CA ILE A 373 -0.11 16.07 13.49
C ILE A 373 -0.86 16.65 12.29
N ILE A 374 -2.19 16.74 12.32
CA ILE A 374 -2.99 17.19 11.17
C ILE A 374 -3.05 18.73 11.14
N PRO A 375 -2.59 19.39 10.06
CA PRO A 375 -2.76 20.82 9.89
C PRO A 375 -4.24 21.21 9.81
N LYS A 376 -4.60 22.33 10.44
CA LYS A 376 -5.97 22.87 10.36
C LYS A 376 -6.31 23.32 8.93
N PRO A 377 -7.60 23.29 8.53
CA PRO A 377 -8.74 22.78 9.29
C PRO A 377 -8.76 21.25 9.36
N ILE A 378 -9.29 20.72 10.47
CA ILE A 378 -9.49 19.27 10.65
C ILE A 378 -10.82 18.89 9.99
N SER A 379 -10.80 17.87 9.13
CA SER A 379 -11.98 17.45 8.36
C SER A 379 -13.04 16.76 9.22
N LYS A 380 -14.25 16.61 8.66
CA LYS A 380 -15.30 15.80 9.30
C LYS A 380 -14.91 14.32 9.38
N ASN A 381 -14.22 13.80 8.36
CA ASN A 381 -13.78 12.42 8.32
C ASN A 381 -12.86 12.10 9.52
N VAL A 382 -11.93 13.01 9.85
CA VAL A 382 -11.06 12.85 11.04
C VAL A 382 -11.88 12.87 12.33
N VAL A 383 -12.78 13.85 12.49
CA VAL A 383 -13.58 14.00 13.73
C VAL A 383 -14.51 12.81 13.97
N GLN A 384 -14.92 12.13 12.90
CA GLN A 384 -15.77 10.94 12.93
C GLN A 384 -14.97 9.62 12.90
N SER A 385 -13.65 9.67 12.79
CA SER A 385 -12.80 8.48 12.76
C SER A 385 -12.74 7.78 14.12
N ARG A 386 -12.57 6.45 14.10
CA ARG A 386 -12.45 5.62 15.30
C ARG A 386 -11.30 6.04 16.21
N LEU A 387 -10.18 6.49 15.62
CA LEU A 387 -9.04 7.04 16.36
C LEU A 387 -9.36 8.36 17.07
N TRP A 388 -10.29 9.15 16.55
CA TRP A 388 -10.70 10.40 17.20
C TRP A 388 -11.74 10.18 18.30
N THR A 389 -12.75 9.37 18.02
CA THR A 389 -13.82 9.04 18.96
C THR A 389 -13.34 8.14 20.10
N GLY A 390 -12.29 7.36 19.87
CA GLY A 390 -11.73 6.40 20.82
C GLY A 390 -12.37 5.02 20.76
N GLU A 391 -13.19 4.78 19.73
CA GLU A 391 -13.90 3.51 19.52
C GLU A 391 -12.93 2.37 19.19
N SER A 392 -11.81 2.66 18.54
CA SER A 392 -10.74 1.71 18.26
C SER A 392 -9.40 2.41 18.02
N GLY A 393 -8.30 1.76 18.39
CA GLY A 393 -6.94 2.18 18.07
C GLY A 393 -6.55 2.03 16.60
N HIS A 394 -7.41 1.40 15.79
CA HIS A 394 -7.26 1.23 14.34
C HIS A 394 -8.49 1.75 13.61
N MET A 395 -8.27 2.40 12.47
CA MET A 395 -9.35 2.86 11.60
C MET A 395 -9.42 2.03 10.33
N GLN A 396 -8.29 1.78 9.68
CA GLN A 396 -8.26 1.26 8.31
C GLN A 396 -7.74 -0.18 8.25
N GLU A 397 -8.37 -1.01 7.42
CA GLU A 397 -7.77 -2.23 6.86
C GLU A 397 -7.25 -1.91 5.45
N SER A 398 -5.98 -2.20 5.18
CA SER A 398 -5.32 -1.93 3.89
C SER A 398 -5.19 -3.17 2.99
N GLY A 399 -5.79 -4.30 3.37
CA GLY A 399 -5.87 -5.50 2.55
C GLY A 399 -6.54 -5.29 1.19
N VAL A 400 -7.39 -4.26 1.06
CA VAL A 400 -7.90 -3.73 -0.21
C VAL A 400 -7.91 -2.19 -0.15
N VAL A 401 -7.40 -1.54 -1.19
CA VAL A 401 -7.38 -0.06 -1.31
C VAL A 401 -7.77 0.33 -2.73
N VAL A 402 -8.73 1.23 -2.90
CA VAL A 402 -9.19 1.68 -4.23
C VAL A 402 -8.89 3.16 -4.42
N VAL A 403 -8.14 3.52 -5.46
CA VAL A 403 -7.64 4.90 -5.68
C VAL A 403 -7.63 5.28 -7.16
N ASP A 404 -8.22 6.43 -7.51
CA ASP A 404 -7.92 7.21 -8.70
C ASP A 404 -6.65 8.05 -8.41
N LYS A 405 -5.51 7.58 -8.91
CA LYS A 405 -4.21 8.19 -8.66
C LYS A 405 -4.06 9.55 -9.31
N TRP A 406 -4.80 9.83 -10.38
CA TRP A 406 -4.81 11.15 -11.02
C TRP A 406 -5.43 12.20 -10.07
N LYS A 407 -6.53 11.85 -9.40
CA LYS A 407 -7.18 12.77 -8.45
C LYS A 407 -6.35 13.00 -7.19
N HIS A 408 -5.66 11.96 -6.71
CA HIS A 408 -5.03 11.94 -5.40
C HIS A 408 -3.50 11.85 -5.42
N PHE A 409 -2.88 12.26 -6.52
CA PHE A 409 -1.46 12.06 -6.77
C PHE A 409 -0.55 12.54 -5.63
N VAL A 410 -0.73 13.78 -5.17
CA VAL A 410 0.09 14.37 -4.10
C VAL A 410 -0.15 13.70 -2.75
N ALA A 411 -1.39 13.28 -2.46
CA ALA A 411 -1.69 12.53 -1.24
C ALA A 411 -0.97 11.18 -1.25
N LEU A 412 -0.99 10.47 -2.38
CA LEU A 412 -0.30 9.19 -2.55
C LEU A 412 1.23 9.33 -2.47
N LEU A 413 1.82 10.42 -2.98
CA LEU A 413 3.23 10.74 -2.74
C LEU A 413 3.54 10.86 -1.24
N LEU A 414 2.67 11.50 -0.45
CA LEU A 414 2.85 11.57 1.00
C LEU A 414 2.68 10.20 1.69
N VAL A 415 1.79 9.34 1.21
CA VAL A 415 1.70 7.95 1.71
C VAL A 415 3.00 7.19 1.45
N THR A 416 3.60 7.30 0.26
CA THR A 416 4.90 6.67 -0.02
C THR A 416 6.02 7.25 0.87
N ARG A 417 6.01 8.55 1.16
CA ARG A 417 6.96 9.17 2.11
C ARG A 417 6.87 8.55 3.51
N MET A 418 5.66 8.38 4.02
CA MET A 418 5.40 7.82 5.35
C MET A 418 5.76 6.34 5.46
N ASN A 419 5.66 5.59 4.34
CA ASN A 419 6.03 4.18 4.28
C ASN A 419 7.47 3.95 3.81
N GLY A 420 8.18 4.99 3.36
CA GLY A 420 9.58 4.89 2.94
C GLY A 420 10.53 5.50 3.96
N PRO A 421 11.18 6.64 3.66
CA PRO A 421 12.29 7.18 4.46
C PRO A 421 11.91 7.57 5.90
N ASP A 422 10.63 7.85 6.17
CA ASP A 422 10.16 8.22 7.51
C ASP A 422 9.45 7.07 8.24
N ARG A 423 9.38 5.87 7.65
CA ARG A 423 8.73 4.68 8.21
C ARG A 423 9.32 4.30 9.56
N ASP A 424 10.63 4.06 9.57
CA ASP A 424 11.32 3.43 10.70
C ASP A 424 11.88 4.45 11.68
N GLY A 425 11.68 4.17 12.96
CA GLY A 425 12.42 4.79 14.05
C GLY A 425 13.82 4.23 14.19
N ASP A 426 14.60 4.89 15.04
CA ASP A 426 15.88 4.42 15.52
C ASP A 426 16.08 4.92 16.95
N ALA A 427 15.81 4.03 17.91
CA ALA A 427 15.93 4.34 19.33
C ALA A 427 17.35 4.74 19.75
N SER A 428 18.39 4.32 19.02
CA SER A 428 19.79 4.64 19.35
C SER A 428 20.12 6.13 19.17
N VAL A 429 19.39 6.80 18.28
CA VAL A 429 19.51 8.24 18.01
C VAL A 429 18.24 9.02 18.38
N GLY A 430 17.29 8.38 19.06
CA GLY A 430 16.01 8.99 19.46
C GLY A 430 15.11 9.36 18.27
N LYS A 431 15.24 8.67 17.13
CA LYS A 431 14.36 8.86 15.97
C LYS A 431 13.06 8.08 16.18
N VAL A 432 11.94 8.78 16.08
CA VAL A 432 10.60 8.18 16.04
C VAL A 432 10.12 8.19 14.58
N GLY A 433 9.86 7.00 14.04
CA GLY A 433 9.30 6.79 12.71
C GLY A 433 7.78 6.74 12.73
N VAL A 434 7.17 6.73 11.54
CA VAL A 434 5.71 6.62 11.40
C VAL A 434 5.19 5.33 12.02
N TYR A 435 5.87 4.20 11.81
CA TYR A 435 5.45 2.89 12.32
C TYR A 435 5.63 2.74 13.83
N ASP A 436 6.28 3.69 14.51
CA ASP A 436 6.30 3.76 15.98
C ASP A 436 5.04 4.43 16.54
N MET A 437 4.31 5.19 15.72
CA MET A 437 3.11 5.94 16.13
C MET A 437 1.79 5.28 15.69
N VAL A 438 1.85 4.52 14.60
CA VAL A 438 0.73 3.75 14.02
C VAL A 438 1.18 2.34 13.65
N TYR A 439 0.23 1.41 13.55
CA TYR A 439 0.56 0.02 13.25
C TYR A 439 0.64 -0.23 11.74
N GLY A 440 1.86 -0.27 11.22
CA GLY A 440 2.13 -0.57 9.82
C GLY A 440 1.61 0.49 8.85
N ASP A 441 1.36 0.07 7.61
CA ASP A 441 0.91 0.92 6.51
C ASP A 441 -0.57 1.33 6.62
N LYS A 442 -1.38 0.57 7.36
CA LYS A 442 -2.84 0.67 7.34
C LYS A 442 -3.37 2.09 7.53
N GLU A 443 -2.90 2.78 8.57
CA GLU A 443 -3.34 4.14 8.90
C GLU A 443 -2.74 5.21 7.97
N THR A 444 -1.66 4.88 7.24
CA THR A 444 -0.93 5.88 6.45
C THR A 444 -1.71 6.38 5.24
N PHE A 445 -2.66 5.60 4.70
CA PHE A 445 -3.45 6.02 3.54
C PHE A 445 -4.35 7.21 3.87
N TRP A 446 -5.34 7.04 4.75
CA TRP A 446 -6.25 8.14 5.10
C TRP A 446 -5.53 9.29 5.82
N LEU A 447 -4.49 9.01 6.64
CA LEU A 447 -3.67 10.07 7.23
C LEU A 447 -2.90 10.87 6.17
N GLY A 448 -2.40 10.22 5.11
CA GLY A 448 -1.70 10.89 4.02
C GLY A 448 -2.60 11.86 3.27
N TRP A 449 -3.85 11.46 3.04
CA TRP A 449 -4.91 12.32 2.49
C TRP A 449 -5.14 13.54 3.37
N GLU A 450 -5.39 13.33 4.66
CA GLU A 450 -5.64 14.43 5.61
C GLU A 450 -4.43 15.36 5.78
N LEU A 451 -3.22 14.82 5.83
CA LEU A 451 -1.99 15.60 5.94
C LEU A 451 -1.75 16.44 4.68
N ALA A 452 -1.97 15.88 3.49
CA ALA A 452 -1.90 16.58 2.21
C ALA A 452 -3.06 17.57 1.98
N GLY A 453 -4.06 17.59 2.87
CA GLY A 453 -5.26 18.42 2.74
C GLY A 453 -6.23 17.92 1.67
N ASP A 454 -6.09 16.66 1.26
CA ASP A 454 -7.02 15.98 0.37
C ASP A 454 -8.06 15.22 1.20
N THR A 455 -9.25 15.79 1.33
CA THR A 455 -10.35 15.17 2.10
C THR A 455 -11.28 14.34 1.22
N GLY A 456 -10.94 14.16 -0.06
CA GLY A 456 -11.70 13.38 -1.04
C GLY A 456 -11.47 11.88 -0.88
N TYR A 457 -11.85 11.30 0.25
CA TYR A 457 -11.87 9.85 0.45
C TYR A 457 -13.10 9.44 1.27
N ALA A 458 -13.43 8.16 1.20
CA ALA A 458 -14.48 7.55 1.99
C ALA A 458 -14.05 6.18 2.52
N PHE A 459 -14.61 5.79 3.66
CA PHE A 459 -14.60 4.41 4.10
C PHE A 459 -15.86 3.71 3.58
N HIS A 460 -15.72 2.51 3.05
CA HIS A 460 -16.84 1.69 2.60
C HIS A 460 -17.85 1.47 3.74
N ASP A 461 -19.14 1.54 3.41
CA ASP A 461 -20.23 1.52 4.39
C ASP A 461 -20.62 0.11 4.85
N GLY A 462 -20.15 -0.93 4.15
CA GLY A 462 -20.37 -2.33 4.54
C GLY A 462 -19.66 -2.69 5.84
N ASP A 463 -20.31 -3.55 6.63
CA ASP A 463 -19.81 -3.92 7.96
C ASP A 463 -18.58 -4.83 7.86
N ALA A 464 -17.69 -4.73 8.85
CA ALA A 464 -16.68 -5.75 9.10
C ALA A 464 -17.32 -6.97 9.78
N GLY A 465 -16.64 -8.10 9.74
CA GLY A 465 -17.14 -9.35 10.30
C GLY A 465 -16.08 -10.43 10.38
N ILE A 466 -16.51 -11.64 10.72
CA ILE A 466 -15.67 -12.83 10.74
C ILE A 466 -16.41 -13.99 10.06
N MET A 467 -15.66 -14.95 9.55
CA MET A 467 -16.18 -16.19 8.98
C MET A 467 -15.43 -17.40 9.52
N GLY A 468 -16.12 -18.52 9.67
CA GLY A 468 -15.54 -19.76 10.21
C GLY A 468 -16.59 -20.74 10.72
N VAL A 469 -16.19 -21.53 11.70
CA VAL A 469 -17.04 -22.48 12.43
C VAL A 469 -17.55 -21.80 13.71
N LEU A 470 -18.80 -22.08 14.07
CA LEU A 470 -19.37 -21.60 15.33
C LEU A 470 -18.72 -22.32 16.51
N GLU A 471 -18.27 -21.54 17.49
CA GLU A 471 -17.81 -22.09 18.76
C GLU A 471 -18.98 -22.77 19.49
N PRO A 472 -18.76 -23.93 20.14
CA PRO A 472 -19.78 -24.59 20.93
C PRO A 472 -20.25 -23.65 22.04
N SER A 473 -21.56 -23.47 22.20
CA SER A 473 -22.13 -22.63 23.25
C SER A 473 -21.63 -23.10 24.62
N THR A 474 -20.73 -22.36 25.25
CA THR A 474 -20.40 -22.57 26.66
C THR A 474 -21.59 -22.06 27.46
N SER A 475 -22.47 -22.97 27.91
CA SER A 475 -23.42 -22.62 28.97
C SER A 475 -22.63 -22.01 30.13
N PRO A 476 -23.09 -20.91 30.75
CA PRO A 476 -22.48 -20.44 31.98
C PRO A 476 -22.52 -21.60 32.96
N GLY A 477 -21.36 -22.02 33.46
CA GLY A 477 -21.29 -23.10 34.42
C GLY A 477 -22.18 -22.76 35.60
N ASN A 478 -23.24 -23.55 35.79
CA ASN A 478 -23.91 -23.66 37.07
C ASN A 478 -22.85 -24.12 38.07
N THR A 479 -22.21 -23.18 38.76
CA THR A 479 -21.65 -23.44 40.08
C THR A 479 -22.84 -23.78 40.96
N VAL A 480 -23.17 -25.07 41.01
CA VAL A 480 -24.01 -25.65 42.05
C VAL A 480 -23.25 -25.43 43.36
N ASN A 481 -23.54 -24.33 44.03
CA ASN A 481 -23.33 -24.22 45.45
C ASN A 481 -24.42 -25.07 46.10
N ASP A 482 -24.12 -26.35 46.29
CA ASP A 482 -24.78 -27.17 47.30
C ASP A 482 -24.48 -26.53 48.65
N ASN A 483 -25.47 -25.77 49.16
CA ASN A 483 -25.83 -25.63 50.56
C ASN A 483 -26.79 -24.44 50.70
N ASP A 484 -28.10 -24.68 50.62
CA ASP A 484 -28.93 -24.33 51.76
C ASP A 484 -30.30 -25.02 51.73
N THR A 485 -30.53 -25.80 52.79
CA THR A 485 -31.85 -26.29 53.18
C THR A 485 -32.67 -25.15 53.77
N SER A 486 -33.83 -24.85 53.19
CA SER A 486 -35.14 -24.82 53.88
C SER A 486 -36.12 -23.75 53.39
N SER A 487 -37.39 -24.18 53.38
CA SER A 487 -38.64 -23.44 53.49
C SER A 487 -39.42 -23.10 52.20
N ASN A 488 -40.63 -23.66 52.20
CA ASN A 488 -41.71 -23.58 51.22
C ASN A 488 -42.31 -22.17 51.10
N GLN A 489 -42.65 -21.73 49.89
CA GLN A 489 -43.96 -21.15 49.53
C GLN A 489 -44.20 -21.28 47.99
N PRO A 490 -45.45 -21.52 47.53
CA PRO A 490 -45.77 -21.59 46.11
C PRO A 490 -46.42 -20.28 45.65
N ASP A 491 -45.69 -19.44 44.92
CA ASP A 491 -46.27 -18.27 44.25
C ASP A 491 -46.08 -18.35 42.74
N GLU A 492 -47.15 -17.94 42.06
CA GLU A 492 -47.49 -18.03 40.64
C GLU A 492 -46.34 -17.74 39.65
N VAL A 493 -46.11 -18.71 38.77
CA VAL A 493 -45.26 -18.58 37.58
C VAL A 493 -45.94 -17.67 36.57
N SER A 494 -45.48 -16.42 36.49
CA SER A 494 -45.65 -15.61 35.29
C SER A 494 -44.62 -16.07 34.25
N ILE A 495 -45.09 -16.83 33.26
CA ILE A 495 -44.30 -17.22 32.09
C ILE A 495 -44.15 -15.98 31.21
N GLN A 496 -43.12 -15.18 31.47
CA GLN A 496 -42.49 -14.37 30.43
C GLN A 496 -41.23 -15.13 30.00
N SER A 497 -41.37 -15.92 28.94
CA SER A 497 -40.24 -16.44 28.18
C SER A 497 -39.50 -15.27 27.55
N GLN A 498 -38.57 -14.67 28.30
CA GLN A 498 -37.48 -13.91 27.70
C GLN A 498 -36.69 -14.92 26.87
N ALA A 499 -36.84 -14.86 25.55
CA ALA A 499 -35.93 -15.54 24.65
C ALA A 499 -34.54 -14.95 24.92
N GLU A 500 -33.69 -15.69 25.64
CA GLU A 500 -32.28 -15.38 25.74
C GLU A 500 -31.73 -15.34 24.30
N SER A 501 -31.33 -14.15 23.85
CA SER A 501 -30.70 -14.00 22.54
C SER A 501 -29.43 -14.85 22.53
N ALA A 502 -29.42 -15.92 21.75
CA ALA A 502 -28.24 -16.76 21.61
C ALA A 502 -27.06 -15.92 21.08
N ASN A 503 -25.97 -15.87 21.84
CA ASN A 503 -24.72 -15.26 21.38
C ASN A 503 -23.95 -16.29 20.56
N TYR A 504 -23.57 -15.91 19.35
CA TYR A 504 -22.74 -16.70 18.45
C TYR A 504 -21.32 -16.17 18.50
N THR A 505 -20.34 -17.07 18.55
CA THR A 505 -18.92 -16.71 18.51
C THR A 505 -18.24 -17.49 17.39
N ILE A 506 -17.42 -16.81 16.60
CA ILE A 506 -16.50 -17.42 15.62
C ILE A 506 -15.11 -16.86 15.89
N CYS A 507 -14.11 -17.74 15.88
CA CYS A 507 -12.71 -17.40 16.06
C CYS A 507 -11.89 -17.80 14.83
N GLY A 508 -11.08 -16.87 14.32
CA GLY A 508 -10.25 -17.12 13.15
C GLY A 508 -9.44 -15.89 12.73
N PRO A 509 -8.45 -16.08 11.82
CA PRO A 509 -7.70 -14.97 11.27
C PRO A 509 -8.48 -14.20 10.18
N GLN A 510 -9.59 -14.75 9.67
CA GLN A 510 -10.32 -14.18 8.53
C GLN A 510 -11.13 -12.93 8.93
N LEU A 511 -10.62 -11.74 8.60
CA LEU A 511 -11.39 -10.50 8.64
C LEU A 511 -12.26 -10.42 7.39
N LEU A 512 -13.57 -10.57 7.57
CA LEU A 512 -14.55 -10.47 6.49
C LEU A 512 -15.04 -9.03 6.34
N HIS A 513 -15.14 -8.57 5.10
CA HIS A 513 -15.83 -7.35 4.71
C HIS A 513 -17.09 -7.70 3.93
N LEU A 514 -18.19 -7.03 4.30
CA LEU A 514 -19.48 -7.19 3.65
C LEU A 514 -19.73 -6.04 2.66
N ASP A 515 -20.58 -6.27 1.67
CA ASP A 515 -21.13 -5.22 0.82
C ASP A 515 -22.23 -4.42 1.56
N ARG A 516 -22.83 -3.45 0.86
CA ARG A 516 -23.90 -2.60 1.40
C ARG A 516 -25.20 -3.38 1.70
N ASP A 517 -25.38 -4.55 1.11
CA ASP A 517 -26.51 -5.46 1.35
C ASP A 517 -26.21 -6.49 2.45
N GLY A 518 -25.00 -6.45 3.03
CA GLY A 518 -24.54 -7.33 4.09
C GLY A 518 -24.14 -8.73 3.62
N LYS A 519 -23.81 -8.89 2.33
CA LYS A 519 -23.28 -10.14 1.79
C LYS A 519 -21.75 -10.14 1.81
N PRO A 520 -21.10 -11.31 1.93
CA PRO A 520 -19.65 -11.43 1.80
C PRO A 520 -19.13 -10.75 0.53
N LEU A 521 -18.17 -9.84 0.68
CA LEU A 521 -17.55 -9.11 -0.42
C LEU A 521 -16.12 -9.59 -0.63
N TRP A 522 -15.28 -9.47 0.40
CA TRP A 522 -13.89 -9.94 0.41
C TRP A 522 -13.45 -10.20 1.84
N PHE A 523 -12.38 -10.99 2.03
CA PHE A 523 -11.79 -11.21 3.35
C PHE A 523 -10.26 -11.23 3.29
N ASN A 524 -9.61 -10.79 4.37
CA ASN A 524 -8.17 -10.94 4.58
C ASN A 524 -7.90 -12.06 5.59
N GLY A 525 -6.77 -12.75 5.49
CA GLY A 525 -6.32 -13.73 6.49
C GLY A 525 -6.06 -15.13 5.95
N TRP A 526 -6.11 -15.31 4.62
CA TRP A 526 -5.93 -16.57 3.92
C TRP A 526 -6.96 -17.67 4.27
N LEU A 527 -6.83 -18.85 3.65
CA LEU A 527 -7.73 -20.01 3.79
C LEU A 527 -7.34 -20.96 4.93
N LEU A 528 -6.24 -20.69 5.64
CA LEU A 528 -5.73 -21.56 6.71
C LEU A 528 -6.10 -21.01 8.09
N PRO A 529 -6.29 -21.88 9.10
CA PRO A 529 -6.59 -21.45 10.47
C PRO A 529 -5.40 -20.72 11.12
N ASN A 530 -4.17 -20.98 10.67
CA ASN A 530 -2.98 -20.21 11.03
C ASN A 530 -2.07 -20.01 9.81
N LYS A 531 -1.99 -18.79 9.29
CA LYS A 531 -1.16 -18.46 8.13
C LYS A 531 0.35 -18.50 8.39
N PHE A 532 0.79 -18.50 9.65
CA PHE A 532 2.21 -18.51 10.05
C PHE A 532 2.76 -19.91 10.32
N ALA A 533 1.91 -20.94 10.38
CA ALA A 533 2.33 -22.31 10.61
C ALA A 533 2.61 -23.07 9.29
N GLU A 534 3.51 -24.06 9.32
CA GLU A 534 3.95 -24.78 8.11
C GLU A 534 2.77 -25.37 7.30
N HIS A 535 2.63 -24.95 6.04
CA HIS A 535 1.53 -25.31 5.15
C HIS A 535 1.38 -26.83 4.91
N LYS A 536 2.46 -27.60 5.02
CA LYS A 536 2.48 -29.05 4.73
C LYS A 536 1.62 -29.89 5.69
N HIS A 537 1.23 -29.32 6.84
CA HIS A 537 0.54 -30.04 7.91
C HIS A 537 -0.88 -29.54 8.21
N GLN A 538 -1.31 -28.42 7.64
CA GLN A 538 -2.61 -27.82 7.95
C GLN A 538 -3.69 -28.23 6.95
N LYS A 539 -4.91 -28.43 7.47
CA LYS A 539 -6.13 -28.47 6.65
C LYS A 539 -6.62 -27.02 6.44
N PRO A 540 -7.29 -26.72 5.32
CA PRO A 540 -8.03 -25.48 5.18
C PRO A 540 -9.00 -25.27 6.34
N ALA A 541 -9.26 -24.01 6.69
CA ALA A 541 -10.30 -23.67 7.64
C ALA A 541 -11.67 -24.10 7.09
N ASP A 542 -12.53 -24.57 7.98
CA ASP A 542 -13.92 -24.84 7.67
C ASP A 542 -14.72 -23.53 7.80
N PHE A 543 -15.61 -23.27 6.84
CA PHE A 543 -16.42 -22.06 6.79
C PHE A 543 -17.89 -22.44 6.73
N GLU A 544 -18.57 -22.34 7.87
CA GLU A 544 -19.97 -22.72 8.03
C GLU A 544 -20.90 -21.51 8.04
N ALA A 545 -20.45 -20.45 8.72
CA ALA A 545 -21.23 -19.23 8.90
C ALA A 545 -20.32 -18.00 8.97
N TYR A 546 -20.94 -16.83 8.99
CA TYR A 546 -20.27 -15.57 9.26
C TYR A 546 -21.07 -14.69 10.22
N LEU A 547 -20.35 -13.88 11.00
CA LEU A 547 -20.91 -12.92 11.95
C LEU A 547 -20.59 -11.51 11.51
N ARG A 548 -21.51 -10.59 11.78
CA ARG A 548 -21.33 -9.15 11.54
C ARG A 548 -20.88 -8.45 12.81
N GLU A 549 -19.95 -7.51 12.66
CA GLU A 549 -19.52 -6.61 13.73
C GLU A 549 -20.74 -5.82 14.25
N PRO A 550 -21.06 -5.89 15.56
CA PRO A 550 -22.10 -5.06 16.15
C PRO A 550 -21.76 -3.57 16.02
N ARG A 551 -22.76 -2.74 15.71
CA ARG A 551 -22.57 -1.28 15.61
C ARG A 551 -22.44 -0.58 16.95
N GLU A 552 -22.94 -1.21 18.02
CA GLU A 552 -22.85 -0.70 19.37
C GLU A 552 -21.64 -1.31 20.09
N ILE A 553 -20.88 -0.46 20.78
CA ILE A 553 -19.73 -0.89 21.56
C ILE A 553 -20.22 -1.42 22.90
N GLY A 554 -20.20 -2.75 23.06
CA GLY A 554 -20.49 -3.43 24.32
C GLY A 554 -19.27 -3.50 25.25
N ASP A 555 -19.53 -3.86 26.52
CA ASP A 555 -18.50 -4.27 27.49
C ASP A 555 -18.84 -5.69 28.00
N PRO A 556 -18.00 -6.72 27.72
CA PRO A 556 -16.76 -6.66 26.94
C PRO A 556 -17.02 -6.35 25.45
N GLY A 557 -16.01 -5.78 24.79
CA GLY A 557 -16.06 -5.53 23.35
C GLY A 557 -16.32 -6.81 22.54
N ALA A 558 -17.02 -6.67 21.41
CA ALA A 558 -17.43 -7.81 20.59
C ALA A 558 -16.24 -8.62 20.03
N TRP A 559 -15.10 -7.95 19.81
CA TRP A 559 -13.85 -8.55 19.34
C TRP A 559 -12.90 -8.87 20.48
N GLN A 560 -12.33 -10.07 20.48
CA GLN A 560 -11.28 -10.51 21.39
C GLN A 560 -10.06 -11.00 20.60
N LEU A 561 -8.88 -10.48 20.92
CA LEU A 561 -7.62 -10.90 20.31
C LEU A 561 -6.96 -11.98 21.14
N HIS A 562 -6.56 -13.07 20.48
CA HIS A 562 -5.79 -14.16 21.06
C HIS A 562 -4.41 -14.28 20.37
N GLU A 563 -3.60 -15.23 20.84
CA GLU A 563 -2.29 -15.52 20.26
C GLU A 563 -2.39 -15.88 18.77
N ASN A 564 -1.30 -15.68 18.01
CA ASN A 564 -1.19 -15.99 16.58
C ASN A 564 -2.20 -15.24 15.68
N ASN A 565 -2.63 -14.03 16.08
CA ASN A 565 -3.58 -13.19 15.35
C ASN A 565 -4.95 -13.87 15.13
N ILE A 566 -5.35 -14.76 16.05
CA ILE A 566 -6.71 -15.29 16.08
C ILE A 566 -7.61 -14.23 16.74
N CYS A 567 -8.60 -13.75 16.01
CA CYS A 567 -9.62 -12.85 16.52
C CYS A 567 -10.92 -13.61 16.70
N CYS A 568 -11.60 -13.41 17.82
CA CYS A 568 -12.94 -13.94 18.07
C CYS A 568 -13.94 -12.79 18.01
N LEU A 569 -14.99 -12.93 17.21
CA LEU A 569 -16.13 -12.02 17.21
C LEU A 569 -17.33 -12.70 17.85
N THR A 570 -17.98 -12.03 18.78
CA THR A 570 -19.26 -12.45 19.35
C THR A 570 -20.38 -11.52 18.90
N SER A 571 -21.48 -12.09 18.40
CA SER A 571 -22.63 -11.34 17.90
C SER A 571 -23.95 -12.05 18.26
N THR A 572 -25.03 -11.30 18.38
CA THR A 572 -26.39 -11.84 18.57
C THR A 572 -27.02 -12.32 17.25
N THR A 573 -26.37 -12.01 16.12
CA THR A 573 -26.84 -12.39 14.78
C THR A 573 -25.79 -13.21 14.07
N MET A 574 -26.25 -14.23 13.34
CA MET A 574 -25.45 -15.11 12.52
C MET A 574 -26.11 -15.22 11.15
N ALA A 575 -25.29 -15.32 10.10
CA ALA A 575 -25.74 -15.60 8.75
C ALA A 575 -25.00 -16.84 8.21
N GLU A 576 -25.76 -17.68 7.51
CA GLU A 576 -25.21 -18.80 6.74
C GLU A 576 -24.80 -18.32 5.34
N PHE A 577 -23.79 -18.97 4.78
CA PHE A 577 -23.41 -18.73 3.40
C PHE A 577 -24.50 -19.21 2.43
N SER A 578 -24.83 -18.37 1.45
CA SER A 578 -25.70 -18.79 0.34
C SER A 578 -25.04 -19.89 -0.50
N ASP A 579 -25.82 -20.61 -1.32
CA ASP A 579 -25.27 -21.62 -2.23
C ASP A 579 -24.17 -21.05 -3.14
N VAL A 580 -24.37 -19.83 -3.65
CA VAL A 580 -23.39 -19.13 -4.49
C VAL A 580 -22.11 -18.81 -3.71
N GLU A 581 -22.22 -18.37 -2.46
CA GLU A 581 -21.06 -18.07 -1.61
C GLU A 581 -20.28 -19.35 -1.24
N ARG A 582 -20.99 -20.45 -0.96
CA ARG A 582 -20.38 -21.76 -0.72
C ARG A 582 -19.68 -22.30 -1.95
N ASP A 583 -20.28 -22.17 -3.12
CA ASP A 583 -19.67 -22.55 -4.40
C ASP A 583 -18.42 -21.72 -4.68
N THR A 584 -18.45 -20.41 -4.38
CA THR A 584 -17.29 -19.52 -4.50
C THR A 584 -16.16 -19.94 -3.56
N LEU A 585 -16.45 -20.27 -2.29
CA LEU A 585 -15.45 -20.80 -1.36
C LEU A 585 -14.87 -22.14 -1.82
N GLY A 586 -15.73 -23.04 -2.30
CA GLY A 586 -15.31 -24.33 -2.87
C GLY A 586 -14.34 -24.15 -4.04
N MET A 587 -14.65 -23.21 -4.94
CA MET A 587 -13.82 -22.83 -6.09
C MET A 587 -12.46 -22.25 -5.66
N ILE A 588 -12.44 -21.33 -4.68
CA ILE A 588 -11.20 -20.76 -4.15
C ILE A 588 -10.32 -21.85 -3.50
N LEU A 589 -10.92 -22.75 -2.72
CA LEU A 589 -10.23 -23.87 -2.09
C LEU A 589 -9.65 -24.84 -3.13
N GLU A 590 -10.33 -25.05 -4.25
CA GLU A 590 -9.85 -25.86 -5.37
C GLU A 590 -8.61 -25.23 -6.02
N TYR A 591 -8.66 -23.94 -6.36
CA TYR A 591 -7.49 -23.23 -6.89
C TYR A 591 -6.32 -23.23 -5.91
N GLY A 592 -6.59 -23.08 -4.61
CA GLY A 592 -5.56 -23.16 -3.58
C GLY A 592 -4.85 -24.52 -3.53
N ARG A 593 -5.56 -25.61 -3.83
CA ARG A 593 -4.95 -26.94 -3.95
C ARG A 593 -4.17 -27.10 -5.25
N HIS A 594 -4.65 -26.54 -6.36
CA HIS A 594 -3.97 -26.61 -7.66
C HIS A 594 -2.67 -25.82 -7.70
N SER A 595 -2.61 -24.65 -7.07
CA SER A 595 -1.41 -23.81 -6.98
C SER A 595 -0.37 -24.32 -5.98
N GLY A 596 -0.68 -25.37 -5.21
CA GLY A 596 0.16 -25.86 -4.13
C GLY A 596 0.15 -25.00 -2.86
N ALA A 597 -0.67 -23.94 -2.80
CA ALA A 597 -0.85 -23.09 -1.62
C ALA A 597 -1.61 -23.79 -0.48
N LEU A 598 -2.39 -24.82 -0.81
CA LEU A 598 -3.08 -25.72 0.11
C LEU A 598 -2.68 -27.17 -0.15
N LYS A 599 -2.71 -27.98 0.90
CA LYS A 599 -2.45 -29.42 0.78
C LYS A 599 -3.50 -30.08 -0.12
N ALA A 600 -3.04 -30.88 -1.08
CA ALA A 600 -3.91 -31.74 -1.87
C ALA A 600 -4.73 -32.67 -0.94
N GLY A 601 -6.05 -32.67 -1.09
CA GLY A 601 -6.91 -33.59 -0.37
C GLY A 601 -6.49 -35.04 -0.66
N LYS A 602 -6.42 -35.89 0.38
CA LYS A 602 -6.36 -37.34 0.12
C LYS A 602 -7.67 -37.69 -0.59
N LYS A 603 -7.58 -38.11 -1.85
CA LYS A 603 -8.69 -38.74 -2.58
C LYS A 603 -9.17 -39.98 -1.84
#